data_AF-A0A3S2EWT7-F1
#
_entry.id   AF-A0A3S2EWT7-F1
#
_cell.length_a   1.000
_cell.length_b   1.000
_cell.length_c   1.000
_cell.angle_alpha   90.00
_cell.angle_beta   90.00
_cell.angle_gamma   90.00
#
_symmetry.space_group_name_H-M   'P 1'
#
loop_
_entity.id
_entity.type
_entity.pdbx_description
1 polymer ?
#
loop_
_entity_poly.entity_id
_entity_poly.type
_entity_poly.pdbx_seq_one_letter_code
_entity_poly.pdbx_strand_id
1 'polypeptide(L)'
;LYANAEYQKAAPFAKMTLDSINAADPTHPTVKPVPYVGVQFVAIPEFQGLGTTVGQLFSAALAGQSSVDDALKQAQDAATAAMTEGGYIK
;
A
#
# COMPACT_ATOMS: atom_id res chain seq x y z
N LEU A 1 18.60 -1.29 18.37
CA LEU A 1 19.19 -0.94 17.06
C LEU A 1 19.43 0.57 16.92
N TYR A 2 18.39 1.40 16.89
CA TYR A 2 18.53 2.85 16.69
C TYR A 2 19.26 3.63 17.79
N ALA A 3 19.41 3.08 19.00
CA ALA A 3 20.20 3.68 20.08
C ALA A 3 21.71 3.31 20.03
N ASN A 4 22.14 2.46 19.10
CA ASN A 4 23.53 2.03 18.99
C ASN A 4 24.34 3.05 18.15
N ALA A 5 25.41 3.60 18.73
CA ALA A 5 26.27 4.61 18.11
C ALA A 5 26.96 4.11 16.83
N GLU A 6 27.42 2.85 16.81
CA GLU A 6 28.05 2.26 15.61
C GLU A 6 27.04 2.10 14.48
N TYR A 7 25.79 1.77 14.81
CA TYR A 7 24.72 1.70 13.81
C TYR A 7 24.36 3.08 13.26
N GLN A 8 24.25 4.11 14.10
CA GLN A 8 23.99 5.48 13.62
C GLN A 8 25.12 6.01 12.73
N LYS A 9 26.37 5.66 13.03
CA LYS A 9 27.53 6.04 12.21
C LYS A 9 27.56 5.32 10.86
N ALA A 10 27.17 4.04 10.82
CA ALA A 10 27.14 3.24 9.59
C ALA A 10 25.89 3.50 8.73
N ALA A 11 24.77 3.92 9.33
CA ALA A 11 23.49 4.12 8.67
C ALA A 11 23.05 5.59 8.78
N PRO A 12 23.53 6.48 7.89
CA PRO A 12 23.16 7.91 7.92
C PRO A 12 21.65 8.15 7.71
N PHE A 13 20.92 7.18 7.17
CA PHE A 13 19.46 7.19 7.02
C PHE A 13 18.71 6.81 8.29
N ALA A 14 19.37 6.28 9.33
CA ALA A 14 18.72 5.67 10.49
C ALA A 14 17.81 6.63 11.26
N LYS A 15 18.20 7.90 11.39
CA LYS A 15 17.35 8.92 12.03
C LYS A 15 16.05 9.12 11.24
N MET A 16 16.16 9.34 9.93
CA MET A 16 14.99 9.49 9.06
C MET A 16 14.08 8.25 9.13
N THR A 17 14.66 7.04 9.12
CA THR A 17 13.87 5.81 9.24
C THR A 17 13.13 5.74 10.58
N LEU A 18 13.79 6.04 11.69
CA LEU A 18 13.13 6.04 13.01
C LEU A 18 12.04 7.11 13.10
N ASP A 19 12.30 8.30 12.60
CA ASP A 19 11.33 9.39 12.57
C ASP A 19 10.10 8.98 11.73
N SER A 20 10.30 8.35 10.56
CA SER A 20 9.22 7.81 9.73
C SER A 20 8.42 6.70 10.42
N ILE A 21 9.08 5.81 11.18
CA ILE A 21 8.40 4.77 11.97
C ILE A 21 7.49 5.41 13.02
N ASN A 22 8.00 6.43 13.73
CA ASN A 22 7.25 7.10 14.80
C ASN A 22 6.14 8.01 14.27
N ALA A 23 6.28 8.53 13.04
CA ALA A 23 5.30 9.39 12.38
C ALA A 23 4.19 8.62 11.64
N ALA A 24 4.25 7.29 11.59
CA ALA A 24 3.24 6.49 10.91
C ALA A 24 1.85 6.67 11.57
N ASP A 25 0.92 7.27 10.84
CA ASP A 25 -0.46 7.51 11.27
C ASP A 25 -1.44 6.71 10.40
N PRO A 26 -2.03 5.61 10.90
CA PRO A 26 -3.01 4.82 10.16
C PRO A 26 -4.30 5.59 9.83
N THR A 27 -4.60 6.68 10.53
CA THR A 27 -5.80 7.51 10.33
C THR A 27 -5.59 8.61 9.29
N HIS A 28 -4.33 8.99 9.02
CA HIS A 28 -3.92 9.84 7.90
C HIS A 28 -2.86 9.12 7.05
N PRO A 29 -3.22 7.97 6.43
CA PRO A 29 -2.23 7.06 5.88
C PRO A 29 -1.60 7.53 4.56
N THR A 30 -2.09 8.61 3.96
CA THR A 30 -1.55 9.16 2.70
C THR A 30 -1.47 10.68 2.72
N VAL A 31 -0.69 11.25 1.79
CA VAL A 31 -0.53 12.71 1.65
C VAL A 31 -1.86 13.42 1.38
N LYS A 32 -2.76 12.79 0.62
CA LYS A 32 -4.10 13.32 0.35
C LYS A 32 -5.10 12.70 1.33
N PRO A 33 -6.16 13.41 1.73
CA PRO A 33 -7.22 12.81 2.53
C PRO A 33 -7.83 11.60 1.81
N VAL A 34 -8.07 10.52 2.55
CA VAL A 34 -8.68 9.27 2.06
C VAL A 34 -9.75 8.78 3.04
N PRO A 35 -10.78 8.05 2.59
CA PRO A 35 -11.88 7.61 3.45
C PRO A 35 -11.61 6.29 4.20
N TYR A 36 -10.36 5.83 4.26
CA TYR A 36 -9.99 4.55 4.88
C TYR A 36 -8.91 4.69 5.94
N VAL A 37 -8.81 3.68 6.80
CA VAL A 37 -7.75 3.52 7.80
C VAL A 37 -6.77 2.44 7.34
N GLY A 38 -5.49 2.60 7.67
CA GLY A 38 -4.43 1.63 7.42
C GLY A 38 -3.35 2.14 6.47
N VAL A 39 -2.08 1.86 6.80
CA VAL A 39 -0.92 2.37 6.02
C VAL A 39 -0.58 1.46 4.85
N GLN A 40 -0.42 0.16 5.12
CA GLN A 40 -0.06 -0.88 4.13
C GLN A 40 -1.26 -1.70 3.63
N PHE A 41 -2.43 -1.49 4.22
CA PHE A 41 -3.69 -2.14 3.87
C PHE A 41 -4.83 -1.15 3.99
N VAL A 42 -5.97 -1.46 3.37
CA VAL A 42 -7.21 -0.70 3.53
C VAL A 42 -8.10 -1.47 4.50
N ALA A 43 -8.50 -0.86 5.62
CA ALA A 43 -9.27 -1.52 6.67
C ALA A 43 -10.76 -1.70 6.31
N ILE A 44 -11.03 -2.48 5.25
CA ILE A 44 -12.38 -2.86 4.80
C ILE A 44 -12.45 -4.39 4.61
N PRO A 45 -13.63 -5.02 4.78
CA PRO A 45 -13.79 -6.47 4.61
C PRO A 45 -13.31 -7.00 3.25
N GLU A 46 -13.52 -6.21 2.19
CA GLU A 46 -13.23 -6.58 0.81
C GLU A 46 -11.73 -6.62 0.49
N PHE A 47 -10.89 -5.98 1.33
CA PHE A 47 -9.47 -5.79 1.02
C PHE A 47 -8.69 -7.11 0.94
N GLN A 48 -9.09 -8.15 1.65
CA GLN A 48 -8.41 -9.45 1.56
C GLN A 48 -8.48 -10.02 0.14
N GLY A 49 -9.68 -10.01 -0.45
CA GLY A 49 -9.91 -10.47 -1.82
C GLY A 49 -9.25 -9.54 -2.83
N LEU A 50 -9.56 -8.24 -2.72
CA LEU A 50 -9.03 -7.21 -3.63
C LEU A 50 -7.50 -7.17 -3.63
N GLY A 51 -6.88 -7.17 -2.45
CA GLY A 51 -5.43 -7.16 -2.29
C GLY A 51 -4.75 -8.40 -2.89
N THR A 52 -5.40 -9.56 -2.82
CA THR A 52 -4.92 -10.79 -3.47
C THR A 52 -4.93 -10.63 -4.99
N THR A 53 -6.05 -10.19 -5.57
CA THR A 53 -6.18 -9.99 -7.02
C THR A 53 -5.18 -8.96 -7.54
N VAL A 54 -5.09 -7.78 -6.91
CA VAL A 54 -4.15 -6.74 -7.31
C VAL A 54 -2.69 -7.21 -7.15
N GLY A 55 -2.39 -7.93 -6.07
CA GLY A 55 -1.06 -8.49 -5.84
C GLY A 55 -0.63 -9.48 -6.93
N GLN A 56 -1.56 -10.32 -7.43
CA GLN A 56 -1.31 -11.23 -8.54
C GLN A 56 -1.06 -10.48 -9.85
N LEU A 57 -1.86 -9.45 -10.16
CA LEU A 57 -1.68 -8.61 -11.35
C LEU A 57 -0.32 -7.91 -11.35
N PHE A 58 0.09 -7.36 -10.21
CA PHE A 58 1.38 -6.69 -10.08
C PHE A 58 2.55 -7.69 -10.15
N SER A 59 2.37 -8.90 -9.62
CA SER A 59 3.36 -9.98 -9.76
C SER A 59 3.55 -10.40 -11.22
N ALA A 60 2.47 -10.46 -12.01
CA ALA A 60 2.53 -10.76 -13.44
C ALA A 60 3.23 -9.65 -14.25
N ALA A 61 2.93 -8.38 -13.94
CA ALA A 61 3.63 -7.25 -14.54
C ALA A 61 5.13 -7.25 -14.23
N LEU A 62 5.49 -7.53 -12.96
CA LEU A 62 6.89 -7.66 -12.54
C LEU A 62 7.62 -8.80 -13.27
N ALA A 63 6.92 -9.90 -13.55
CA ALA A 63 7.44 -11.03 -14.31
C ALA A 63 7.48 -10.79 -15.83
N GLY A 64 7.05 -9.63 -16.32
CA GLY A 64 7.01 -9.30 -17.76
C GLY A 64 5.88 -9.99 -18.54
N GLN A 65 4.88 -10.54 -17.85
CA GLN A 65 3.73 -11.22 -18.47
C GLN A 65 2.61 -10.25 -18.88
N SER A 66 2.65 -9.02 -18.39
CA SER A 66 1.73 -7.93 -18.70
C SER A 66 2.50 -6.61 -18.71
N SER A 67 2.02 -5.62 -19.48
CA SER A 67 2.50 -4.25 -19.30
C SER A 67 2.06 -3.69 -17.94
N VAL A 68 2.76 -2.67 -17.46
CA VAL A 68 2.39 -1.93 -16.23
C VAL A 68 1.00 -1.30 -16.40
N ASP A 69 0.75 -0.69 -17.56
CA ASP A 69 -0.54 -0.02 -17.83
C ASP A 69 -1.70 -1.02 -17.85
N ASP A 70 -1.51 -2.19 -18.44
CA ASP A 70 -2.54 -3.25 -18.45
C ASP A 70 -2.82 -3.79 -17.04
N ALA A 71 -1.78 -3.95 -16.21
CA ALA A 71 -1.95 -4.40 -14.83
C ALA A 71 -2.64 -3.35 -13.97
N LEU A 72 -2.31 -2.07 -14.14
CA LEU A 72 -3.00 -0.97 -13.46
C LEU A 72 -4.46 -0.87 -13.90
N LYS A 73 -4.75 -1.03 -15.20
CA LYS A 73 -6.11 -1.04 -15.72
C LYS A 73 -6.94 -2.17 -15.12
N GLN A 74 -6.42 -3.40 -15.13
CA GLN A 74 -7.10 -4.56 -14.54
C GLN A 74 -7.30 -4.41 -13.02
N ALA A 75 -6.31 -3.85 -12.31
CA ALA A 75 -6.43 -3.59 -10.88
C ALA A 75 -7.54 -2.55 -10.59
N GLN A 76 -7.64 -1.51 -11.42
CA GLN A 76 -8.71 -0.52 -11.31
C GLN A 76 -10.09 -1.12 -11.61
N ASP A 77 -10.20 -1.97 -12.62
CA ASP A 77 -11.45 -2.65 -12.95
C ASP A 77 -11.90 -3.56 -11.79
N ALA A 78 -10.98 -4.33 -11.21
CA ALA A 78 -11.24 -5.18 -10.05
C ALA A 78 -11.64 -4.37 -8.79
N ALA A 79 -10.94 -3.27 -8.52
CA ALA A 79 -11.27 -2.37 -7.41
C ALA A 79 -12.66 -1.74 -7.60
N THR A 80 -12.98 -1.30 -8.81
CA THR A 80 -14.28 -0.68 -9.12
C THR A 80 -15.42 -1.68 -8.93
N ALA A 81 -15.25 -2.91 -9.41
CA ALA A 81 -16.23 -3.98 -9.20
C ALA A 81 -16.44 -4.27 -7.71
N ALA A 82 -15.36 -4.51 -6.95
CA ALA A 82 -15.44 -4.80 -5.52
C ALA A 82 -16.10 -3.65 -4.73
N MET A 83 -15.79 -2.39 -5.05
CA MET A 83 -16.38 -1.24 -4.38
C MET A 83 -17.83 -0.98 -4.77
N THR A 84 -18.23 -1.36 -5.99
CA THR A 84 -19.64 -1.33 -6.43
C THR A 84 -20.44 -2.41 -5.73
N GLU A 85 -19.94 -3.64 -5.68
CA GLU A 85 -20.55 -4.77 -4.97
C GLU A 85 -20.66 -4.51 -3.46
N GLY A 86 -19.64 -3.89 -2.86
CA GLY A 86 -19.64 -3.44 -1.48
C GLY A 86 -20.52 -2.22 -1.20
N GLY A 87 -21.13 -1.61 -2.23
CA GLY A 87 -22.05 -0.48 -2.09
C GLY A 87 -21.39 0.88 -1.80
N TYR A 88 -20.07 0.99 -1.97
CA TYR A 88 -19.30 2.23 -1.81
C TYR A 88 -19.44 3.15 -3.03
N ILE A 89 -19.53 2.57 -4.23
CA ILE A 89 -19.77 3.28 -5.49
C ILE A 89 -21.23 3.04 -5.90
N LYS A 90 -21.95 4.11 -6.24
CA LYS A 90 -23.35 4.10 -6.67
C LYS A 90 -23.50 4.64 -8.08
#